data_AF-A0A6M1NDE9-F1
#
_entry.id   AF-A0A6M1NDE9-F1
#
_cell.length_a   1.000
_cell.length_b   1.000
_cell.length_c   1.000
_cell.angle_alpha   90.00
_cell.angle_beta   90.00
_cell.angle_gamma   90.00
#
_symmetry.space_group_name_H-M   'P 1'
#
loop_
_entity.id
_entity.type
_entity.pdbx_description
1 polymer ?
#
loop_
_entity_poly.entity_id
_entity_poly.type
_entity_poly.pdbx_seq_one_letter_code
_entity_poly.pdbx_strand_id
1 'polypeptide(L)'
;MKVITERSDKIIAELGILDSITYYQARALVVNQYAAINAHHEAREAEIKKIKEKFAGQEALLDQTRATYEADEDASLRVLHAAFIKKLEDVLAPMQIEAVKNGMTYGVLPLTYRAFQEMIPTLKSEEKAWILLWLTEARELAMDAPDSKGKHQIFGKYKGRINNYLSKKGYDLQKEGDAWKARREAAKTEAK
;
A
#
# COMPACT_ATOMS: atom_id res chain seq x y z
N MET A 1 17.37 -12.06 5.22
CA MET A 1 17.80 -11.78 3.83
C MET A 1 17.08 -12.64 2.79
N LYS A 2 17.18 -13.99 2.85
CA LYS A 2 16.56 -14.90 1.86
C LYS A 2 15.09 -14.61 1.52
N VAL A 3 14.24 -14.42 2.54
CA VAL A 3 12.79 -14.15 2.36
C VAL A 3 12.50 -12.87 1.57
N ILE A 4 13.18 -11.77 1.90
CA ILE A 4 12.95 -10.49 1.19
C ILE A 4 13.55 -10.52 -0.22
N THR A 5 14.62 -11.29 -0.44
CA THR A 5 15.16 -11.55 -1.78
C THR A 5 14.17 -12.31 -2.66
N GLU A 6 13.63 -13.44 -2.18
CA GLU A 6 12.65 -14.24 -2.92
C GLU A 6 11.37 -13.43 -3.22
N ARG A 7 10.91 -12.63 -2.26
CA ARG A 7 9.77 -11.74 -2.46
C ARG A 7 10.04 -10.69 -3.53
N SER A 8 11.20 -10.06 -3.49
CA SER A 8 11.58 -9.03 -4.47
C SER A 8 11.75 -9.63 -5.86
N ASP A 9 12.35 -10.82 -5.94
CA ASP A 9 12.53 -11.57 -7.20
C ASP A 9 11.20 -11.87 -7.87
N LYS A 10 10.19 -12.33 -7.11
CA LYS A 10 8.82 -12.54 -7.61
C LYS A 10 8.21 -11.27 -8.17
N ILE A 11 8.38 -10.13 -7.49
CA ILE A 11 7.87 -8.84 -7.97
C ILE A 11 8.54 -8.51 -9.30
N ILE A 12 9.88 -8.51 -9.36
CA ILE A 12 10.64 -8.09 -10.55
C ILE A 12 10.44 -9.05 -11.74
N ALA A 13 10.23 -10.35 -11.50
CA ALA A 13 9.95 -11.33 -12.55
C ALA A 13 8.67 -11.01 -13.35
N GLU A 14 7.67 -10.37 -12.73
CA GLU A 14 6.42 -9.99 -13.39
C GLU A 14 6.57 -8.78 -14.33
N LEU A 15 7.70 -8.06 -14.30
CA LEU A 15 7.92 -6.82 -15.07
C LEU A 15 8.41 -7.09 -16.51
N GLY A 16 8.75 -8.32 -16.85
CA GLY A 16 9.23 -8.68 -18.19
C GLY A 16 10.55 -8.01 -18.59
N ILE A 17 11.42 -7.71 -17.62
CA ILE A 17 12.74 -7.10 -17.86
C ILE A 17 13.64 -8.15 -18.54
N LEU A 18 14.04 -7.88 -19.79
CA LEU A 18 14.91 -8.77 -20.57
C LEU A 18 16.40 -8.57 -20.27
N ASP A 19 16.79 -7.34 -19.94
CA ASP A 19 18.17 -7.03 -19.57
C ASP A 19 18.48 -7.54 -18.16
N SER A 20 19.45 -8.45 -18.06
CA SER A 20 19.79 -9.10 -16.79
C SER A 20 20.42 -8.14 -15.79
N ILE A 21 21.16 -7.12 -16.23
CA ILE A 21 21.77 -6.12 -15.37
C ILE A 21 20.68 -5.27 -14.73
N THR A 22 19.76 -4.72 -15.53
CA THR A 22 18.59 -3.97 -15.06
C THR A 22 17.72 -4.81 -14.13
N TYR A 23 17.49 -6.09 -14.45
CA TYR A 23 16.74 -7.00 -13.60
C TYR A 23 17.35 -7.09 -12.20
N TYR A 24 18.65 -7.40 -12.12
CA TYR A 24 19.33 -7.58 -10.83
C TYR A 24 19.48 -6.26 -10.06
N GLN A 25 19.66 -5.13 -10.75
CA GLN A 25 19.66 -3.81 -10.14
C GLN A 25 18.30 -3.48 -9.51
N ALA A 26 17.21 -3.62 -10.27
CA ALA A 26 15.86 -3.39 -9.77
C ALA A 26 15.52 -4.29 -8.58
N ARG A 27 15.88 -5.58 -8.64
CA ARG A 27 15.70 -6.51 -7.52
C ARG A 27 16.48 -6.07 -6.29
N ALA A 28 17.75 -5.67 -6.45
CA ALA A 28 18.56 -5.20 -5.34
C ALA A 28 17.96 -3.95 -4.68
N LEU A 29 17.42 -3.02 -5.46
CA LEU A 29 16.72 -1.84 -4.93
C LEU A 29 15.52 -2.21 -4.08
N VAL A 30 14.66 -3.14 -4.54
CA VAL A 30 13.48 -3.59 -3.77
C VAL A 30 13.89 -4.34 -2.50
N VAL A 31 14.92 -5.20 -2.57
CA VAL A 31 15.48 -5.89 -1.39
C VAL A 31 15.97 -4.89 -0.35
N ASN A 32 16.78 -3.93 -0.78
CA ASN A 32 17.35 -2.93 0.09
C ASN A 32 16.27 -2.06 0.73
N GLN A 33 15.20 -1.73 -0.02
CA GLN A 33 14.07 -0.99 0.52
C GLN A 33 13.32 -1.78 1.61
N TYR A 34 13.07 -3.08 1.40
CA TYR A 34 12.48 -3.92 2.43
C TYR A 34 13.35 -3.99 3.70
N ALA A 35 14.66 -4.14 3.53
CA ALA A 35 15.59 -4.16 4.66
C ALA A 35 15.60 -2.83 5.42
N ALA A 36 15.62 -1.69 4.71
CA ALA A 36 15.61 -0.37 5.30
C ALA A 36 14.31 -0.06 6.05
N ILE A 37 13.16 -0.41 5.48
CA ILE A 37 11.85 -0.28 6.16
C ILE A 37 11.83 -1.14 7.43
N ASN A 38 12.29 -2.39 7.37
CA ASN A 38 12.31 -3.27 8.53
C ASN A 38 13.20 -2.72 9.65
N ALA A 39 14.43 -2.31 9.32
CA ALA A 39 15.36 -1.73 10.28
C ALA A 39 14.80 -0.45 10.93
N HIS A 40 14.15 0.41 10.15
CA HIS A 40 13.49 1.61 10.64
C HIS A 40 12.39 1.28 11.66
N HIS A 41 11.49 0.34 11.34
CA HIS A 41 10.41 -0.03 12.26
C HIS A 41 10.91 -0.76 13.52
N GLU A 42 11.94 -1.60 13.42
CA GLU A 42 12.58 -2.23 14.58
C GLU A 42 13.21 -1.19 15.53
N ALA A 43 13.92 -0.20 14.97
CA ALA A 43 14.51 0.90 15.74
C ALA A 43 13.42 1.75 16.42
N ARG A 44 12.36 2.10 15.67
CA ARG A 44 11.20 2.85 16.18
C ARG A 44 10.51 2.12 17.32
N GLU A 45 10.26 0.82 17.19
CA GLU A 45 9.62 0.02 18.24
C GLU A 45 10.48 -0.03 19.51
N ALA A 46 11.79 -0.24 19.35
CA ALA A 46 12.72 -0.26 20.47
C ALA A 46 12.76 1.08 21.22
N GLU A 47 12.75 2.20 20.50
CA GLU A 47 12.79 3.52 21.11
C GLU A 47 11.45 3.89 21.78
N ILE A 48 10.31 3.57 21.15
CA ILE A 48 8.99 3.74 21.77
C ILE A 48 8.90 2.98 23.10
N LYS A 49 9.49 1.77 23.18
CA LYS A 49 9.55 1.02 24.45
C LYS A 49 10.33 1.78 25.52
N LYS A 50 11.49 2.35 25.19
CA LYS A 50 12.28 3.17 26.13
C LYS A 50 11.54 4.43 26.57
N ILE A 51 10.84 5.11 25.65
CA ILE A 51 10.00 6.28 25.98
C ILE A 51 8.92 5.89 26.99
N LYS A 52 8.23 4.77 26.78
CA LYS A 52 7.20 4.27 27.71
C LYS A 52 7.76 3.97 29.10
N GLU A 53 8.92 3.33 29.19
CA GLU A 53 9.58 3.03 30.46
C GLU A 53 10.05 4.30 31.18
N LYS A 54 10.62 5.27 30.45
CA LYS A 54 11.13 6.54 30.98
C LYS A 54 10.04 7.43 31.55
N PHE A 55 8.87 7.47 30.92
CA PHE A 55 7.75 8.34 31.30
C PHE A 55 6.59 7.58 31.95
N ALA A 56 6.86 6.40 32.52
CA ALA A 56 5.86 5.64 33.26
C ALA A 56 5.23 6.49 34.38
N GLY A 57 3.89 6.52 34.44
CA GLY A 57 3.13 7.34 35.38
C GLY A 57 3.01 8.83 35.01
N GLN A 58 3.55 9.26 33.86
CA GLN A 58 3.46 10.64 33.35
C GLN A 58 2.76 10.66 31.99
N GLU A 59 1.47 10.31 31.96
CA GLU A 59 0.71 10.05 30.73
C GLU A 59 0.77 11.19 29.70
N ALA A 60 0.54 12.44 30.13
CA ALA A 60 0.60 13.59 29.23
C ALA A 60 1.99 13.78 28.58
N LEU A 61 3.07 13.58 29.36
CA LEU A 61 4.44 13.74 28.86
C LEU A 61 4.86 12.56 27.98
N LEU A 62 4.40 11.34 28.31
CA LEU A 62 4.57 10.14 27.49
C LEU A 62 3.95 10.33 26.12
N ASP A 63 2.68 10.74 26.06
CA ASP A 63 1.94 10.92 24.82
C ASP A 63 2.56 12.00 23.95
N GLN A 64 2.92 13.15 24.53
CA GLN A 64 3.58 14.23 23.80
C GLN A 64 4.94 13.80 23.24
N THR A 65 5.78 13.16 24.06
CA THR A 65 7.12 12.73 23.65
C THR A 65 7.04 11.67 22.56
N ARG A 66 6.15 10.69 22.74
CA ARG A 66 5.93 9.62 21.76
C ARG A 66 5.41 10.18 20.43
N ALA A 67 4.42 11.08 20.46
CA ALA A 67 3.86 11.65 19.24
C ALA A 67 4.90 12.47 18.45
N THR A 68 5.76 13.22 19.16
CA THR A 68 6.87 13.96 18.54
C THR A 68 7.85 13.02 17.86
N TYR A 69 8.29 11.98 18.58
CA TYR A 69 9.19 10.96 18.04
C TYR A 69 8.58 10.24 16.82
N GLU A 70 7.32 9.80 16.92
CA GLU A 70 6.62 9.14 15.82
C GLU A 70 6.50 10.04 14.58
N ALA A 71 6.34 11.36 14.74
CA ALA A 71 6.29 12.30 13.63
C ALA A 71 7.65 12.46 12.92
N ASP A 72 8.75 12.48 13.69
CA ASP A 72 10.11 12.56 13.14
C ASP A 72 10.50 11.28 12.38
N GLU A 73 10.11 10.12 12.90
CA GLU A 73 10.29 8.83 12.22
C GLU A 73 9.44 8.77 10.93
N ASP A 74 8.19 9.23 10.97
CA ASP A 74 7.35 9.31 9.77
C ASP A 74 7.96 10.23 8.70
N ALA A 75 8.63 11.33 9.10
CA ALA A 75 9.34 12.21 8.17
C ALA A 75 10.58 11.51 7.57
N SER A 76 11.34 10.78 8.38
CA SER A 76 12.51 10.01 7.93
C SER A 76 12.11 8.91 6.93
N LEU A 77 10.99 8.24 7.19
CA LEU A 77 10.45 7.21 6.30
C LEU A 77 10.04 7.79 4.93
N ARG A 78 9.49 9.02 4.88
CA ARG A 78 9.19 9.71 3.61
C ARG A 78 10.45 10.03 2.80
N VAL A 79 11.55 10.39 3.46
CA VAL A 79 12.84 10.63 2.79
C VAL A 79 13.36 9.32 2.18
N LEU A 80 13.30 8.21 2.94
CA LEU A 80 13.66 6.89 2.46
C LEU A 80 12.81 6.48 1.24
N HIS A 81 11.50 6.70 1.32
CA HIS A 81 10.56 6.42 0.24
C HIS A 81 10.92 7.21 -1.03
N ALA A 82 11.09 8.52 -0.93
CA ALA A 82 11.42 9.37 -2.09
C ALA A 82 12.75 8.95 -2.75
N ALA A 83 13.76 8.62 -1.93
CA ALA A 83 15.04 8.14 -2.43
C ALA A 83 14.92 6.79 -3.14
N PHE A 84 14.05 5.89 -2.66
CA PHE A 84 13.77 4.61 -3.32
C PHE A 84 13.12 4.80 -4.68
N ILE A 85 12.07 5.63 -4.77
CA ILE A 85 11.39 5.90 -6.04
C ILE A 85 12.36 6.49 -7.06
N LYS A 86 13.18 7.48 -6.66
CA LYS A 86 14.19 8.07 -7.54
C LYS A 86 15.18 7.03 -8.08
N LYS A 87 15.66 6.12 -7.23
CA LYS A 87 16.56 5.04 -7.67
C LYS A 87 15.89 4.08 -8.65
N LEU A 88 14.58 3.84 -8.51
CA LEU A 88 13.84 3.04 -9.48
C LEU A 88 13.69 3.77 -10.82
N GLU A 89 13.48 5.08 -10.81
CA GLU A 89 13.39 5.91 -12.03
C GLU A 89 14.67 5.89 -12.86
N ASP A 90 15.83 5.67 -12.23
CA ASP A 90 17.11 5.52 -12.93
C ASP A 90 17.23 4.21 -13.72
N VAL A 91 16.40 3.19 -13.43
CA VAL A 91 16.55 1.84 -13.99
C VAL A 91 15.27 1.25 -14.61
N LEU A 92 14.08 1.77 -14.28
CA LEU A 92 12.79 1.23 -14.70
C LEU A 92 11.95 2.28 -15.42
N ALA A 93 11.16 1.83 -16.40
CA ALA A 93 10.15 2.67 -17.02
C ALA A 93 8.99 2.98 -16.04
N PRO A 94 8.26 4.09 -16.21
CA PRO A 94 7.18 4.48 -15.30
C PRO A 94 6.14 3.37 -15.02
N MET A 95 5.74 2.60 -16.03
CA MET A 95 4.80 1.49 -15.86
C MET A 95 5.38 0.34 -15.02
N GLN A 96 6.69 0.09 -15.12
CA GLN A 96 7.37 -0.93 -14.32
C GLN A 96 7.48 -0.49 -12.87
N ILE A 97 7.72 0.80 -12.61
CA ILE A 97 7.69 1.37 -11.25
C ILE A 97 6.31 1.15 -10.63
N GLU A 98 5.24 1.48 -11.35
CA GLU A 98 3.87 1.22 -10.89
C GLU A 98 3.63 -0.26 -10.58
N ALA A 99 4.18 -1.18 -11.39
CA ALA A 99 4.14 -2.62 -11.13
C ALA A 99 4.90 -2.99 -9.85
N VAL A 100 6.09 -2.43 -9.58
CA VAL A 100 6.82 -2.62 -8.32
C VAL A 100 5.97 -2.17 -7.13
N LYS A 101 5.41 -0.96 -7.19
CA LYS A 101 4.54 -0.42 -6.13
C LYS A 101 3.35 -1.32 -5.85
N ASN A 102 2.71 -1.82 -6.90
CA ASN A 102 1.60 -2.79 -6.81
C ASN A 102 2.08 -4.11 -6.19
N GLY A 103 3.21 -4.68 -6.64
CA GLY A 103 3.75 -5.92 -6.10
C GLY A 103 4.13 -5.81 -4.61
N MET A 104 4.72 -4.68 -4.21
CA MET A 104 5.07 -4.41 -2.81
C MET A 104 3.86 -4.29 -1.88
N THR A 105 2.67 -4.08 -2.46
CA THR A 105 1.39 -3.88 -1.79
C THR A 105 0.35 -4.94 -2.17
N TYR A 106 0.78 -6.11 -2.65
CA TYR A 106 -0.08 -7.27 -2.97
C TYR A 106 -1.13 -7.01 -4.05
N GLY A 107 -0.90 -6.04 -4.94
CA GLY A 107 -1.85 -5.67 -6.00
C GLY A 107 -3.17 -5.10 -5.48
N VAL A 108 -3.22 -4.63 -4.22
CA VAL A 108 -4.48 -4.22 -3.60
C VAL A 108 -5.12 -3.03 -4.33
N LEU A 109 -4.33 -2.07 -4.82
CA LEU A 109 -4.85 -0.94 -5.62
C LEU A 109 -5.61 -1.43 -6.87
N PRO A 110 -4.97 -2.11 -7.84
CA PRO A 110 -5.67 -2.50 -9.07
C PRO A 110 -6.84 -3.45 -8.82
N LEU A 111 -6.72 -4.37 -7.85
CA LEU A 111 -7.81 -5.28 -7.48
C LEU A 111 -9.00 -4.53 -6.88
N THR A 112 -8.75 -3.60 -5.96
CA THR A 112 -9.82 -2.82 -5.30
C THR A 112 -10.48 -1.87 -6.29
N TYR A 113 -9.70 -1.21 -7.14
CA TYR A 113 -10.24 -0.28 -8.14
C TYR A 113 -11.16 -0.99 -9.13
N ARG A 114 -10.76 -2.19 -9.59
CA ARG A 114 -11.60 -3.04 -10.43
C ARG A 114 -12.87 -3.47 -9.70
N ALA A 115 -12.75 -3.92 -8.45
CA ALA A 115 -13.90 -4.35 -7.66
C ALA A 115 -14.94 -3.24 -7.50
N PHE A 116 -14.55 -1.99 -7.26
CA PHE A 116 -15.51 -0.87 -7.21
C PHE A 116 -16.23 -0.64 -8.53
N GLN A 117 -15.53 -0.73 -9.67
CA GLN A 117 -16.13 -0.56 -10.99
C GLN A 117 -17.07 -1.70 -11.37
N GLU A 118 -16.73 -2.94 -11.00
CA GLU A 118 -17.59 -4.10 -11.23
C GLU A 118 -18.81 -4.10 -10.29
N MET A 119 -18.62 -3.66 -9.04
CA MET A 119 -19.68 -3.58 -8.05
C MET A 119 -20.71 -2.52 -8.44
N ILE A 120 -20.24 -1.35 -8.89
CA ILE A 120 -21.06 -0.20 -9.27
C ILE A 120 -20.73 0.19 -10.73
N PRO A 121 -21.33 -0.49 -11.73
CA PRO A 121 -21.05 -0.21 -13.14
C PRO A 121 -21.41 1.21 -13.58
N THR A 122 -22.31 1.86 -12.84
CA THR A 122 -22.83 3.20 -13.07
C THR A 122 -21.94 4.33 -12.54
N LEU A 123 -20.77 3.99 -11.95
CA LEU A 123 -19.81 5.00 -11.48
C LEU A 123 -19.45 6.00 -12.57
N LYS A 124 -19.54 7.29 -12.23
CA LYS A 124 -19.15 8.39 -13.11
C LYS A 124 -17.63 8.49 -13.21
N SER A 125 -17.13 9.07 -14.29
CA SER A 125 -15.69 9.24 -14.52
C SER A 125 -14.98 9.99 -13.40
N GLU A 126 -15.62 11.04 -12.85
CA GLU A 126 -15.08 11.80 -11.71
C GLU A 126 -14.96 10.95 -10.44
N GLU A 127 -15.96 10.11 -10.16
CA GLU A 127 -15.96 9.23 -8.98
C GLU A 127 -14.88 8.17 -9.12
N LYS A 128 -14.70 7.61 -10.33
CA LYS A 128 -13.59 6.71 -10.65
C LYS A 128 -12.23 7.38 -10.42
N ALA A 129 -12.08 8.64 -10.81
CA ALA A 129 -10.84 9.40 -10.60
C ALA A 129 -10.54 9.60 -9.10
N TRP A 130 -11.55 9.95 -8.29
CA TRP A 130 -11.41 10.06 -6.83
C TRP A 130 -11.03 8.74 -6.16
N ILE A 131 -11.68 7.63 -6.57
CA ILE A 131 -11.35 6.29 -6.06
C ILE A 131 -9.89 5.96 -6.39
N LEU A 132 -9.47 6.17 -7.64
CA LEU A 132 -8.10 5.89 -8.05
C LEU A 132 -7.09 6.74 -7.28
N LEU A 133 -7.33 8.05 -7.14
CA LEU A 133 -6.47 8.95 -6.38
C LEU A 133 -6.26 8.46 -4.93
N TRP A 134 -7.35 8.14 -4.23
CA TRP A 134 -7.28 7.68 -2.86
C TRP A 134 -6.63 6.30 -2.71
N LEU A 135 -6.84 5.40 -3.66
CA LEU A 135 -6.13 4.11 -3.63
C LEU A 135 -4.64 4.27 -3.96
N THR A 136 -4.28 5.23 -4.80
CA THR A 136 -2.87 5.60 -5.06
C THR A 136 -2.22 6.15 -3.79
N GLU A 137 -2.85 7.12 -3.11
CA GLU A 137 -2.38 7.62 -1.81
C GLU A 137 -2.21 6.48 -0.79
N ALA A 138 -3.20 5.57 -0.70
CA ALA A 138 -3.13 4.42 0.19
C ALA A 138 -1.96 3.49 -0.16
N ARG A 139 -1.66 3.31 -1.45
CA ARG A 139 -0.56 2.47 -1.91
C ARG A 139 0.79 3.05 -1.52
N GLU A 140 1.01 4.35 -1.72
CA GLU A 140 2.26 4.99 -1.34
C GLU A 140 2.51 4.82 0.17
N LEU A 141 1.49 5.06 1.01
CA LEU A 141 1.58 4.83 2.46
C LEU A 141 1.78 3.34 2.81
N ALA A 142 1.10 2.43 2.12
CA ALA A 142 1.21 1.00 2.38
C ALA A 142 2.57 0.43 1.96
N MET A 143 3.28 1.02 1.01
CA MET A 143 4.62 0.53 0.66
C MET A 143 5.57 0.53 1.86
N ASP A 144 5.42 1.53 2.73
CA ASP A 144 6.29 1.79 3.88
C ASP A 144 5.82 1.13 5.19
N ALA A 145 4.68 0.44 5.16
CA ALA A 145 4.18 -0.29 6.32
C ALA A 145 5.04 -1.54 6.61
N PRO A 146 5.23 -1.89 7.90
CA PRO A 146 6.20 -2.91 8.34
C PRO A 146 5.84 -4.32 7.86
N ASP A 147 4.55 -4.64 7.81
CA ASP A 147 4.08 -5.99 7.53
C ASP A 147 2.80 -6.01 6.68
N SER A 148 2.35 -7.22 6.35
CA SER A 148 1.12 -7.42 5.56
C SER A 148 -0.10 -6.82 6.26
N LYS A 149 -0.20 -6.92 7.59
CA LYS A 149 -1.36 -6.46 8.34
C LYS A 149 -1.48 -4.94 8.29
N GLY A 150 -0.38 -4.22 8.53
CA GLY A 150 -0.30 -2.76 8.43
C GLY A 150 -0.65 -2.26 7.03
N LYS A 151 -0.16 -2.95 5.99
CA LYS A 151 -0.51 -2.68 4.58
C LYS A 151 -2.02 -2.75 4.36
N HIS A 152 -2.66 -3.84 4.79
CA HIS A 152 -4.10 -4.02 4.64
C HIS A 152 -4.91 -3.03 5.49
N GLN A 153 -4.42 -2.65 6.68
CA GLN A 153 -5.07 -1.65 7.52
C GLN A 153 -5.10 -0.27 6.85
N ILE A 154 -4.02 0.16 6.20
CA ILE A 154 -3.97 1.42 5.45
C ILE A 154 -5.02 1.40 4.33
N PHE A 155 -5.00 0.38 3.46
CA PHE A 155 -6.02 0.25 2.42
C PHE A 155 -7.44 0.17 3.01
N GLY A 156 -7.65 -0.49 4.15
CA GLY A 156 -8.93 -0.57 4.83
C GLY A 156 -9.49 0.81 5.20
N LYS A 157 -8.66 1.70 5.75
CA LYS A 157 -9.05 3.08 6.06
C LYS A 157 -9.51 3.85 4.82
N TYR A 158 -8.76 3.73 3.72
CA TYR A 158 -9.09 4.39 2.46
C TYR A 158 -10.33 3.79 1.77
N LYS A 159 -10.54 2.47 1.86
CA LYS A 159 -11.79 1.83 1.42
C LYS A 159 -13.00 2.35 2.20
N GLY A 160 -12.86 2.54 3.51
CA GLY A 160 -13.89 3.19 4.33
C GLY A 160 -14.19 4.63 3.88
N ARG A 161 -13.15 5.42 3.57
CA ARG A 161 -13.29 6.77 3.01
C ARG A 161 -14.04 6.76 1.67
N ILE A 162 -13.69 5.85 0.77
CA ILE A 162 -14.37 5.67 -0.53
C ILE A 162 -15.84 5.32 -0.34
N ASN A 163 -16.15 4.35 0.54
CA ASN A 163 -17.52 3.97 0.82
C ASN A 163 -18.35 5.16 1.32
N ASN A 164 -17.83 5.91 2.29
CA ASN A 164 -18.49 7.11 2.80
C ASN A 164 -18.73 8.17 1.72
N TYR A 165 -17.77 8.34 0.79
CA TYR A 165 -17.91 9.23 -0.34
C TYR A 165 -19.03 8.78 -1.29
N LEU A 166 -19.06 7.51 -1.67
CA LEU A 166 -20.05 6.96 -2.59
C LEU A 166 -21.46 6.99 -1.98
N SER A 167 -21.62 6.65 -0.69
CA SER A 167 -22.90 6.79 -0.02
C SER A 167 -23.42 8.23 -0.02
N LYS A 168 -22.53 9.22 0.18
CA LYS A 168 -22.90 10.65 0.06
C LYS A 168 -23.29 11.06 -1.37
N LYS A 169 -22.83 10.33 -2.39
CA LYS A 169 -23.24 10.50 -3.79
C LYS A 169 -24.57 9.81 -4.11
N GLY A 170 -25.17 9.10 -3.15
CA GLY A 170 -26.48 8.46 -3.29
C GLY A 170 -26.42 6.99 -3.68
N TYR A 171 -25.24 6.37 -3.72
CA TYR A 171 -25.13 4.93 -3.96
C TYR A 171 -25.55 4.12 -2.74
N ASP A 172 -26.47 3.17 -2.93
CA ASP A 172 -26.79 2.14 -1.95
C ASP A 172 -25.78 0.99 -2.09
N LEU A 173 -24.71 1.06 -1.31
CA LEU A 173 -23.60 0.09 -1.40
C LEU A 173 -24.01 -1.34 -1.03
N GLN A 174 -25.05 -1.52 -0.22
CA GLN A 174 -25.55 -2.86 0.10
C GLN A 174 -26.26 -3.44 -1.11
N LYS A 175 -27.17 -2.68 -1.72
CA LYS A 175 -27.87 -3.09 -2.94
C LYS A 175 -26.91 -3.34 -4.11
N GLU A 176 -25.94 -2.46 -4.32
CA GLU A 176 -24.91 -2.64 -5.36
C GLU A 176 -24.06 -3.89 -5.10
N GLY A 177 -23.70 -4.15 -3.84
CA GLY A 177 -22.97 -5.34 -3.44
C GLY A 177 -23.75 -6.63 -3.71
N ASP A 178 -25.05 -6.66 -3.41
CA ASP A 178 -25.89 -7.83 -3.65
C ASP A 178 -26.16 -8.06 -5.14
N ALA A 179 -26.39 -6.99 -5.91
CA ALA A 179 -26.51 -7.05 -7.36
C ALA A 179 -25.20 -7.57 -8.00
N TRP A 180 -24.04 -7.13 -7.51
CA TRP A 180 -22.75 -7.61 -7.98
C TRP A 180 -22.54 -9.10 -7.69
N LYS A 181 -22.88 -9.58 -6.50
CA LYS A 181 -22.83 -11.02 -6.18
C LYS A 181 -23.71 -11.82 -7.15
N ALA A 182 -24.94 -11.38 -7.39
CA ALA A 182 -25.85 -12.03 -8.34
C ALA A 182 -25.26 -12.10 -9.76
N ARG A 183 -24.66 -11.00 -10.26
CA ARG A 183 -23.97 -10.99 -11.56
C ARG A 183 -22.81 -11.99 -11.61
N ARG A 184 -22.03 -12.12 -10.53
CA ARG A 184 -20.90 -13.06 -10.46
C ARG A 184 -21.33 -14.52 -10.42
N GLU A 185 -22.42 -14.85 -9.73
CA GLU A 185 -22.94 -16.22 -9.70
C GLU A 185 -23.59 -16.62 -11.04
N ALA A 186 -24.28 -15.69 -11.72
CA ALA A 186 -24.78 -15.92 -13.07
C ALA A 186 -23.64 -16.22 -14.06
N ALA A 187 -22.59 -15.40 -14.08
CA ALA A 187 -21.44 -15.58 -14.97
C ALA A 187 -20.69 -16.90 -14.72
N LYS A 188 -20.63 -17.39 -13.47
CA LYS A 188 -20.05 -18.71 -13.16
C LYS A 188 -20.89 -19.87 -13.68
N THR A 189 -22.20 -19.69 -13.77
CA THR A 189 -23.14 -20.73 -14.22
C THR A 189 -23.13 -20.83 -15.74
N GLU A 190 -22.99 -19.71 -16.45
CA GLU A 190 -22.88 -19.66 -17.91
C GLU A 190 -21.52 -20.14 -18.45
N ALA A 191 -20.48 -20.10 -17.63
CA ALA A 191 -19.14 -20.57 -17.98
C ALA A 191 -18.92 -22.08 -17.73
N LYS A 192 -19.93 -22.80 -17.26
CA LYS A 192 -19.93 -24.27 -17.08
C LYS A 192 -20.72 -24.94 -18.19
#